data_AF-A0A0Q7XD54-F1
#
_entry.id   AF-A0A0Q7XD54-F1
#
_cell.length_a   1.000
_cell.length_b   1.000
_cell.length_c   1.000
_cell.angle_alpha   90.00
_cell.angle_beta   90.00
_cell.angle_gamma   90.00
#
_symmetry.space_group_name_H-M   'P 1'
#
loop_
_entity.id
_entity.type
_entity.pdbx_description
1 polymer ?
#
loop_
_entity_poly.entity_id
_entity_poly.type
_entity_poly.pdbx_seq_one_letter_code
_entity_poly.pdbx_strand_id
1 'polypeptide(L)'
;MSDDIARWLADLAVDAPLVLEGESAYLHPVSGGAELGAILLREASDAQVDQAARAGFQGARQFDAGLAIRADGALVLSQWLPQAETWLDAAPALEQLFNQLALWRAAMAPARTRQHNSFDQSEQRIRAMFAGAQQ
;
A
#
# COMPACT_ATOMS: atom_id res chain seq x y z
N MET A 1 7.85 19.12 -2.38
CA MET A 1 7.77 18.50 -3.72
C MET A 1 8.73 19.21 -4.67
N SER A 2 9.46 18.47 -5.52
CA SER A 2 10.41 19.05 -6.50
C SER A 2 9.64 19.74 -7.65
N ASP A 3 10.18 20.81 -8.23
CA ASP A 3 9.58 21.54 -9.37
C ASP A 3 9.34 20.62 -10.59
N ASP A 4 10.18 19.60 -10.77
CA ASP A 4 10.02 18.60 -11.84
C ASP A 4 8.77 17.73 -11.66
N ILE A 5 8.44 17.39 -10.41
CA ILE A 5 7.24 16.59 -10.09
C ILE A 5 5.99 17.45 -10.28
N ALA A 6 6.01 18.72 -9.84
CA ALA A 6 4.89 19.62 -10.03
C ALA A 6 4.56 19.82 -11.52
N ARG A 7 5.58 19.99 -12.35
CA ARG A 7 5.44 20.10 -13.81
C ARG A 7 4.91 18.81 -14.43
N TRP A 8 5.45 17.65 -14.03
CA TRP A 8 4.96 16.36 -14.51
C TRP A 8 3.49 16.11 -14.14
N LEU A 9 3.07 16.45 -12.91
CA LEU A 9 1.68 16.36 -12.48
C LEU A 9 0.75 17.31 -13.26
N ALA A 10 1.23 18.50 -13.60
CA ALA A 10 0.46 19.46 -14.40
C ALA A 10 0.21 18.97 -15.84
N ASP A 11 1.13 18.19 -16.39
CA ASP A 11 1.01 17.61 -17.75
C ASP A 11 0.19 16.31 -17.77
N LEU A 12 -0.12 15.73 -16.60
CA LEU A 12 -0.85 14.46 -16.50
C LEU A 12 -2.35 14.68 -16.70
N ALA A 13 -2.95 13.92 -17.63
CA ALA A 13 -4.40 13.92 -17.80
C ALA A 13 -5.10 13.46 -16.52
N VAL A 14 -6.21 14.13 -16.18
CA VAL A 14 -6.88 13.95 -14.90
C VAL A 14 -7.43 12.53 -14.68
N ASP A 15 -7.85 11.89 -15.77
CA ASP A 15 -8.38 10.54 -15.82
C ASP A 15 -7.29 9.47 -15.99
N ALA A 16 -6.04 9.88 -16.27
CA ALA A 16 -4.93 8.95 -16.37
C ALA A 16 -4.47 8.51 -14.97
N PRO A 17 -4.28 7.19 -14.73
CA PRO A 17 -3.73 6.73 -13.48
C PRO A 17 -2.29 7.20 -13.33
N LEU A 18 -1.96 7.70 -12.14
CA LEU A 18 -0.60 8.02 -11.77
C LEU A 18 0.12 6.75 -11.33
N VAL A 19 1.27 6.46 -11.94
CA VAL A 19 2.12 5.32 -11.56
C VAL A 19 3.49 5.85 -11.16
N LEU A 20 3.90 5.60 -9.91
CA LEU A 20 5.17 6.08 -9.36
C LEU A 20 5.78 4.99 -8.49
N GLU A 21 6.99 4.54 -8.83
CA GLU A 21 7.75 3.54 -8.05
C GLU A 21 6.97 2.23 -7.76
N GLY A 22 6.05 1.84 -8.65
CA GLY A 22 5.20 0.66 -8.47
C GLY A 22 3.90 0.94 -7.71
N GLU A 23 3.75 2.13 -7.16
CA GLU A 23 2.49 2.66 -6.64
C GLU A 23 1.58 3.10 -7.78
N SER A 24 0.27 2.96 -7.56
CA SER A 24 -0.75 3.38 -8.51
C SER A 24 -1.82 4.18 -7.79
N ALA A 25 -2.05 5.41 -8.25
CA ALA A 25 -3.11 6.29 -7.79
C ALA A 25 -4.05 6.67 -8.93
N TYR A 26 -5.28 7.02 -8.57
CA TYR A 26 -6.28 7.57 -9.48
C TYR A 26 -6.85 8.85 -8.89
N LEU A 27 -7.26 9.75 -9.78
CA LEU A 27 -8.04 10.92 -9.46
C LEU A 27 -9.36 10.83 -10.21
N HIS A 28 -10.48 10.95 -9.50
CA HIS A 28 -11.80 10.93 -10.10
C HIS A 28 -12.52 12.24 -9.76
N PRO A 29 -12.41 13.27 -10.63
CA PRO A 29 -13.11 14.52 -10.45
C PRO A 29 -14.61 14.33 -10.61
N VAL A 30 -15.37 14.93 -9.71
CA VAL A 30 -16.83 15.03 -9.77
C VAL A 30 -17.24 16.45 -9.32
N SER A 31 -18.53 16.77 -9.38
CA SER A 31 -18.99 18.11 -9.01
C SER A 31 -18.60 18.44 -7.54
N GLY A 32 -17.80 19.49 -7.36
CA GLY A 32 -17.41 20.01 -6.05
C GLY A 32 -16.07 19.49 -5.49
N GLY A 33 -15.36 18.64 -6.23
CA GLY A 33 -14.03 18.16 -5.85
C GLY A 33 -13.64 16.86 -6.55
N ALA A 34 -12.70 16.12 -5.97
CA ALA A 34 -12.26 14.85 -6.53
C ALA A 34 -12.09 13.77 -5.46
N GLU A 35 -12.38 12.54 -5.84
CA GLU A 35 -11.88 11.38 -5.11
C GLU A 35 -10.44 11.13 -5.53
N LEU A 36 -9.52 11.17 -4.57
CA LEU A 36 -8.15 10.71 -4.75
C LEU A 36 -8.02 9.35 -4.09
N GLY A 37 -7.55 8.34 -4.83
CA GLY A 37 -7.32 7.02 -4.29
C GLY A 37 -6.01 6.37 -4.74
N ALA A 38 -5.53 5.42 -3.95
CA ALA A 38 -4.33 4.65 -4.21
C ALA A 38 -4.59 3.16 -3.99
N ILE A 39 -4.03 2.32 -4.86
CA ILE A 39 -4.22 0.88 -4.83
C ILE A 39 -3.36 0.25 -3.73
N LEU A 40 -4.01 -0.28 -2.69
CA LEU A 40 -3.36 -1.01 -1.62
C LEU A 40 -3.05 -2.44 -2.04
N LEU A 41 -4.06 -3.14 -2.58
CA LEU A 41 -3.96 -4.47 -3.19
C LEU A 41 -4.81 -4.50 -4.46
N ARG A 42 -4.25 -5.01 -5.57
CA ARG A 42 -4.99 -5.16 -6.85
C ARG A 42 -6.05 -6.25 -6.77
N GLU A 43 -5.73 -7.33 -6.11
CA GLU A 43 -6.61 -8.47 -5.87
C GLU A 43 -6.47 -8.82 -4.39
N ALA A 44 -7.45 -8.42 -3.58
CA ALA A 44 -7.47 -8.73 -2.16
C ALA A 44 -8.27 -10.01 -1.92
N SER A 45 -7.67 -10.96 -1.21
CA SER A 45 -8.43 -12.09 -0.66
C SER A 45 -9.30 -11.64 0.51
N ASP A 46 -10.37 -12.39 0.82
CA ASP A 46 -11.25 -12.13 1.97
C ASP A 46 -10.47 -12.01 3.28
N ALA A 47 -9.43 -12.84 3.47
CA ALA A 47 -8.58 -12.78 4.65
C ALA A 47 -7.79 -11.46 4.75
N GLN A 48 -7.34 -10.91 3.62
CA GLN A 48 -6.64 -9.62 3.58
C GLN A 48 -7.61 -8.45 3.79
N VAL A 49 -8.84 -8.55 3.29
CA VAL A 49 -9.91 -7.59 3.57
C VAL A 49 -10.22 -7.55 5.06
N ASP A 50 -10.42 -8.72 5.68
CA ASP A 50 -10.67 -8.84 7.12
C ASP A 50 -9.51 -8.27 7.96
N GLN A 51 -8.28 -8.56 7.56
CA GLN A 51 -7.09 -8.02 8.22
C GLN A 51 -7.03 -6.50 8.09
N ALA A 52 -7.31 -5.96 6.90
CA ALA A 52 -7.32 -4.53 6.67
C ALA A 52 -8.44 -3.83 7.47
N ALA A 53 -9.64 -4.41 7.52
CA ALA A 53 -10.74 -3.88 8.32
C ALA A 53 -10.36 -3.80 9.82
N ARG A 54 -9.69 -4.84 10.35
CA ARG A 54 -9.21 -4.86 11.75
C ARG A 54 -8.13 -3.80 12.00
N ALA A 55 -7.14 -3.69 11.11
CA ALA A 55 -6.07 -2.69 11.22
C ALA A 55 -6.64 -1.26 11.14
N GLY A 56 -7.60 -1.03 10.24
CA GLY A 56 -8.30 0.24 10.10
C GLY A 56 -9.07 0.61 11.35
N PHE A 57 -9.82 -0.32 11.93
CA PHE A 57 -10.57 -0.06 13.16
C PHE A 57 -9.65 0.31 14.34
N GLN A 58 -8.46 -0.29 14.44
CA GLN A 58 -7.49 0.00 15.50
C GLN A 58 -6.74 1.31 15.29
N GLY A 59 -6.55 1.73 14.04
CA GLY A 59 -5.74 2.88 13.65
C GLY A 59 -6.51 4.05 13.04
N ALA A 60 -7.85 4.02 12.98
CA ALA A 60 -8.67 4.97 12.20
C ALA A 60 -8.41 6.46 12.50
N ARG A 61 -7.96 6.79 13.72
CA ARG A 61 -7.62 8.18 14.11
C ARG A 61 -6.27 8.67 13.57
N GLN A 62 -5.45 7.76 13.03
CA GLN A 62 -4.12 8.04 12.48
C GLN A 62 -4.15 8.19 10.95
N PHE A 63 -5.29 7.91 10.32
CA PHE A 63 -5.45 7.91 8.87
C PHE A 63 -6.54 8.90 8.47
N ASP A 64 -6.21 9.78 7.52
CA ASP A 64 -7.18 10.70 6.92
C ASP A 64 -7.89 10.04 5.72
N ALA A 65 -7.29 9.01 5.11
CA ALA A 65 -7.88 8.25 4.02
C ALA A 65 -8.72 7.06 4.54
N GLY A 66 -9.88 6.86 3.93
CA GLY A 66 -10.74 5.71 4.17
C GLY A 66 -10.28 4.47 3.40
N LEU A 67 -10.67 3.30 3.89
CA LEU A 67 -10.45 2.01 3.22
C LEU A 67 -11.71 1.63 2.43
N ALA A 68 -11.55 1.25 1.17
CA ALA A 68 -12.67 0.84 0.31
C ALA A 68 -12.31 -0.34 -0.58
N ILE A 69 -13.33 -1.08 -1.04
CA ILE A 69 -13.22 -2.12 -2.05
C ILE A 69 -13.88 -1.60 -3.33
N ARG A 70 -13.15 -1.60 -4.43
CA ARG A 70 -13.66 -1.21 -5.75
C ARG A 70 -14.38 -2.37 -6.42
N ALA A 71 -15.19 -2.07 -7.43
CA ALA A 71 -15.96 -3.08 -8.18
C ALA A 71 -15.09 -4.13 -8.89
N ASP A 72 -13.82 -3.80 -9.16
CA ASP A 72 -12.82 -4.72 -9.71
C ASP A 72 -12.15 -5.62 -8.65
N GLY A 73 -12.54 -5.50 -7.38
CA GLY A 73 -11.98 -6.27 -6.27
C GLY A 73 -10.71 -5.67 -5.67
N ALA A 74 -10.26 -4.51 -6.15
CA ALA A 74 -9.10 -3.85 -5.59
C ALA A 74 -9.42 -3.24 -4.22
N LEU A 75 -8.53 -3.46 -3.26
CA LEU A 75 -8.54 -2.76 -1.98
C LEU A 75 -7.78 -1.45 -2.14
N VAL A 76 -8.41 -0.34 -1.79
CA VAL A 76 -7.87 1.01 -1.99
C VAL A 76 -7.93 1.84 -0.73
N LEU A 77 -6.99 2.78 -0.62
CA LEU A 77 -7.12 3.92 0.27
C LEU A 77 -7.65 5.09 -0.56
N SER A 78 -8.71 5.76 -0.10
CA SER A 78 -9.26 6.92 -0.80
C SER A 78 -9.66 8.04 0.15
N GLN A 79 -9.60 9.26 -0.35
CA GLN A 79 -10.00 10.47 0.35
C GLN A 79 -10.70 11.44 -0.59
N TRP A 80 -11.60 12.24 -0.03
CA TRP A 80 -12.28 13.31 -0.75
C TRP A 80 -11.47 14.61 -0.67
N LEU A 81 -11.23 15.24 -1.81
CA LEU A 81 -10.54 16.51 -1.93
C LEU A 81 -11.51 17.59 -2.42
N PRO A 82 -11.98 18.51 -1.55
CA PRO A 82 -12.85 19.59 -1.97
C PRO A 82 -12.16 20.48 -3.00
N GLN A 83 -12.89 20.85 -4.06
CA GLN A 83 -12.43 21.77 -5.11
C GLN A 83 -11.21 21.30 -5.93
N ALA A 84 -10.70 20.09 -5.70
CA ALA A 84 -9.64 19.54 -6.54
C ALA A 84 -10.20 19.13 -7.90
N GLU A 85 -9.56 19.59 -8.97
CA GLU A 85 -9.94 19.25 -10.34
C GLU A 85 -8.78 18.63 -11.13
N THR A 86 -7.55 18.79 -10.64
CA THR A 86 -6.33 18.35 -11.32
C THR A 86 -5.40 17.56 -10.40
N TRP A 87 -4.45 16.85 -11.00
CA TRP A 87 -3.36 16.19 -10.27
C TRP A 87 -2.49 17.17 -9.49
N LEU A 88 -2.37 18.41 -9.95
CA LEU A 88 -1.63 19.45 -9.25
C LEU A 88 -2.33 19.86 -7.95
N ASP A 89 -3.66 20.00 -7.97
CA ASP A 89 -4.46 20.29 -6.78
C ASP A 89 -4.37 19.15 -5.75
N ALA A 90 -4.31 17.91 -6.24
CA ALA A 90 -4.24 16.70 -5.42
C ALA A 90 -2.83 16.42 -4.86
N ALA A 91 -1.79 17.11 -5.33
CA ALA A 91 -0.41 16.76 -5.04
C ALA A 91 -0.04 16.74 -3.55
N PRO A 92 -0.47 17.70 -2.71
CA PRO A 92 -0.19 17.65 -1.27
C PRO A 92 -0.82 16.41 -0.60
N ALA A 93 -2.04 16.07 -1.02
CA ALA A 93 -2.79 14.94 -0.49
C ALA A 93 -2.25 13.60 -1.01
N LEU A 94 -1.67 13.58 -2.21
CA LEU A 94 -1.05 12.39 -2.83
C LEU A 94 0.16 11.90 -2.03
N GLU A 95 1.05 12.81 -1.63
CA GLU A 95 2.20 12.47 -0.80
C GLU A 95 1.77 11.85 0.53
N GLN A 96 0.79 12.46 1.19
CA GLN A 96 0.23 11.93 2.44
C GLN A 96 -0.44 10.56 2.22
N LEU A 97 -1.16 10.38 1.12
CA LEU A 97 -1.82 9.12 0.78
C LEU A 97 -0.81 7.98 0.58
N PHE A 98 0.30 8.23 -0.13
CA PHE A 98 1.36 7.23 -0.29
C PHE A 98 2.08 6.90 1.01
N ASN A 99 2.30 7.88 1.89
CA ASN A 99 2.82 7.61 3.23
C ASN A 99 1.87 6.69 4.04
N GLN A 100 0.56 6.95 3.99
CA GLN A 100 -0.43 6.08 4.62
C GLN A 100 -0.45 4.69 3.99
N LEU A 101 -0.35 4.60 2.66
CA LEU A 101 -0.28 3.33 1.93
C LEU A 101 0.87 2.45 2.41
N ALA A 102 2.05 3.04 2.61
CA ALA A 102 3.21 2.34 3.15
C ALA A 102 2.97 1.82 4.58
N LEU A 103 2.35 2.62 5.45
CA LEU A 103 1.99 2.21 6.81
C LEU A 103 0.99 1.04 6.80
N TRP A 104 -0.03 1.12 5.94
CA TRP A 104 -1.03 0.06 5.77
C TRP A 104 -0.40 -1.25 5.32
N ARG A 105 0.49 -1.21 4.33
CA ARG A 105 1.22 -2.42 3.90
C ARG A 105 2.13 -2.97 4.99
N ALA A 106 2.76 -2.11 5.79
CA ALA A 106 3.59 -2.56 6.91
C ALA A 106 2.75 -3.23 8.02
N ALA A 107 1.56 -2.69 8.33
CA ALA A 107 0.64 -3.26 9.31
C ALA A 107 -0.03 -4.56 8.84
N MET A 108 -0.28 -4.67 7.53
CA MET A 108 -0.86 -5.86 6.91
C MET A 108 0.17 -6.92 6.54
N ALA A 109 1.45 -6.57 6.46
CA ALA A 109 2.50 -7.54 6.21
C ALA A 109 2.35 -8.65 7.25
N PRO A 110 2.36 -9.93 6.83
CA PRO A 110 2.30 -11.02 7.78
C PRO A 110 3.40 -10.77 8.80
N ALA A 111 3.04 -10.74 10.08
CA ALA A 111 4.03 -10.67 11.14
C ALA A 111 5.03 -11.75 10.78
N ARG A 112 6.27 -11.37 10.45
CA ARG A 112 7.31 -12.35 10.24
C ARG A 112 7.35 -13.09 11.56
N THR A 113 6.72 -14.25 11.64
CA THR A 113 7.08 -15.26 12.61
C THR A 113 8.57 -15.34 12.39
N ARG A 114 9.31 -14.82 13.37
CA ARG A 114 10.76 -14.91 13.42
C ARG A 114 11.00 -16.39 13.18
N GLN A 115 11.37 -16.76 11.95
CA GLN A 115 11.47 -18.15 11.54
C GLN A 115 12.69 -18.65 12.28
N HIS A 116 12.45 -19.11 13.49
CA HIS A 116 13.32 -20.00 14.22
C HIS A 116 13.19 -21.37 13.54
N ASN A 117 13.60 -21.47 12.27
CA ASN A 117 13.52 -22.70 11.48
C ASN A 117 14.35 -22.71 10.18
N SER A 118 15.44 -21.94 10.09
CA SER A 118 16.45 -22.10 9.02
C SER A 118 17.86 -22.40 9.53
N PHE A 119 18.11 -22.39 10.85
CA PHE A 119 19.37 -22.85 11.43
C PHE A 119 19.39 -24.36 11.70
N ASP A 120 18.23 -25.00 11.90
CA ASP A 120 18.17 -26.39 12.38
C ASP A 120 18.47 -27.42 11.27
N GLN A 121 18.06 -27.20 10.01
CA GLN A 121 18.41 -28.13 8.93
C GLN A 121 19.91 -28.11 8.58
N SER A 122 20.54 -26.94 8.66
CA SER A 122 21.97 -26.76 8.44
C SER A 122 22.77 -27.45 9.55
N GLU A 123 22.34 -27.25 10.80
CA GLU A 123 23.00 -27.83 11.97
C GLU A 123 22.79 -29.34 12.06
N GLN A 124 21.60 -29.86 11.72
CA GLN A 124 21.33 -31.30 11.63
C GLN A 124 22.14 -31.95 10.49
N ARG A 125 22.29 -31.29 9.34
CA ARG A 125 23.10 -31.79 8.22
C ARG A 125 24.60 -31.79 8.55
N ILE A 126 25.09 -30.77 9.27
CA ILE A 126 26.47 -30.71 9.78
C ILE A 126 26.71 -31.80 10.82
N ARG A 127 25.81 -31.98 11.80
CA ARG A 127 25.91 -33.05 12.81
C ARG A 127 25.88 -34.45 12.18
N ALA A 128 25.07 -34.67 11.15
CA ALA A 128 25.03 -35.93 10.41
C ALA A 128 26.33 -36.21 9.62
N MET A 129 26.98 -35.18 9.07
CA MET A 129 28.29 -35.33 8.39
C MET A 129 29.42 -35.64 9.36
N PHE A 130 29.42 -35.06 10.57
CA PHE A 130 30.45 -35.33 11.58
C PHE A 130 30.21 -36.61 12.39
N ALA A 131 28.96 -37.11 12.49
CA ALA A 131 28.64 -38.38 13.13
C ALA A 131 28.97 -39.61 12.27
N GLY A 132 29.16 -39.44 10.95
CA GLY A 132 29.55 -40.50 10.02
C GLY A 132 31.05 -40.71 9.84
N ALA A 133 31.90 -39.93 10.52
CA ALA A 133 33.36 -39.94 10.35
C ALA A 133 34.13 -40.68 11.47
N GLN A 134 33.44 -41.47 12.30
CA GLN A 134 34.05 -42.36 13.29
C GLN A 134 33.60 -43.81 13.05
N GLN A 135 34.10 -44.42 11.97
CA GLN A 135 34.30 -45.87 11.87
C GLN A 135 35.61 -46.15 11.15
#